data_AF-A0A0F3MPT3-F1
#
_entry.id   AF-A0A0F3MPT3-F1
#
_cell.length_a   1.000
_cell.length_b   1.000
_cell.length_c   1.000
_cell.angle_alpha   90.00
_cell.angle_beta   90.00
_cell.angle_gamma   90.00
#
_symmetry.space_group_name_H-M   'P 1'
#
loop_
_entity.id
_entity.type
_entity.pdbx_description
1 polymer ?
#
loop_
_entity_poly.entity_id
_entity_poly.type
_entity_poly.pdbx_seq_one_letter_code
_entity_poly.pdbx_strand_id
1 'polypeptide(L)'
;MLKESLRILDLDKENGYYNGGQIIFGENRFNSKILSNFGDLIILEDIIPDYAKDTEEVKIIAGCDKNFISCCNKFNNAINFRGEPLIPKKDFINLV
;
A
#
# COMPACT_ATOMS: atom_id res chain seq x y z
N MET A 1 -17.67 -0.81 7.62
CA MET A 1 -16.38 -0.43 8.21
C MET A 1 -16.21 1.07 8.07
N LEU A 2 -15.94 1.76 9.17
CA LEU A 2 -15.59 3.18 9.14
C LEU A 2 -14.18 3.30 8.52
N LYS A 3 -13.95 4.35 7.75
CA LYS A 3 -12.66 4.65 7.12
C LYS A 3 -12.25 6.05 7.55
N GLU A 4 -10.95 6.23 7.80
CA GLU A 4 -10.38 7.54 8.12
C GLU A 4 -9.73 8.13 6.87
N SER A 5 -9.71 9.46 6.77
CA SER A 5 -8.91 10.15 5.77
C SER A 5 -8.08 11.23 6.41
N LEU A 6 -6.83 11.37 5.99
CA LEU A 6 -5.95 12.46 6.42
C LEU A 6 -5.14 13.01 5.25
N ARG A 7 -4.61 14.20 5.42
CA ARG A 7 -3.63 14.80 4.49
C ARG A 7 -2.23 14.67 5.07
N ILE A 8 -1.30 14.19 4.26
CA ILE A 8 0.12 14.11 4.59
C ILE A 8 0.86 15.15 3.76
N LEU A 9 1.59 16.02 4.46
CA LEU A 9 2.48 16.99 3.83
C LEU A 9 3.70 16.26 3.25
N ASP A 10 4.31 16.87 2.23
CA ASP A 10 5.57 16.40 1.63
C ASP A 10 5.55 14.97 1.04
N LEU A 11 4.39 14.50 0.57
CA LEU A 11 4.34 13.31 -0.30
C LEU A 11 4.90 13.62 -1.69
N ASP A 12 5.94 12.88 -2.08
CA ASP A 12 6.72 13.11 -3.30
C ASP A 12 6.47 12.08 -4.42
N LYS A 13 5.52 11.16 -4.22
CA LYS A 13 5.21 10.07 -5.15
C LYS A 13 3.88 10.26 -5.85
N GLU A 14 3.75 9.62 -7.01
CA GLU A 14 2.55 9.65 -7.82
C GLU A 14 1.34 9.01 -7.12
N ASN A 15 0.15 9.36 -7.62
CA ASN A 15 -1.11 8.80 -7.13
C ASN A 15 -1.08 7.27 -7.13
N GLY A 16 -1.50 6.69 -6.02
CA GLY A 16 -1.55 5.25 -5.86
C GLY A 16 -0.23 4.58 -5.49
N TYR A 17 0.88 5.32 -5.41
CA TYR A 17 2.17 4.76 -4.99
C TYR A 17 2.09 4.13 -3.58
N TYR A 18 1.25 4.65 -2.70
CA TYR A 18 1.11 4.11 -1.35
C TYR A 18 -0.04 3.10 -1.18
N ASN A 19 -0.81 2.80 -2.24
CA ASN A 19 -1.97 1.90 -2.17
C ASN A 19 -1.57 0.47 -1.77
N GLY A 20 -2.20 -0.06 -0.72
CA GLY A 20 -1.87 -1.36 -0.15
C GLY A 20 -0.62 -1.36 0.73
N GLY A 21 -0.05 -0.17 0.98
CA GLY A 21 1.04 0.06 1.91
C GLY A 21 0.54 0.22 3.35
N GLN A 22 1.42 0.73 4.21
CA GLN A 22 1.13 0.95 5.62
C GLN A 22 1.57 2.35 6.03
N ILE A 23 0.79 2.98 6.90
CA ILE A 23 1.18 4.18 7.64
C ILE A 23 1.42 3.79 9.10
N ILE A 24 2.44 4.38 9.72
CA ILE A 24 2.90 4.05 11.07
C ILE A 24 3.05 5.36 11.85
N PHE A 25 2.37 5.44 12.99
CA PHE A 25 2.34 6.60 13.87
C PHE A 25 3.16 6.34 15.15
N GLY A 26 3.84 7.39 15.64
CA GLY A 26 4.43 7.44 16.98
C GLY A 26 5.35 6.25 17.33
N GLU A 27 6.37 5.97 16.53
CA GLU A 27 7.33 4.86 16.76
C GLU A 27 6.68 3.45 16.83
N ASN A 28 5.76 3.15 15.90
CA ASN A 28 4.99 1.90 15.85
C ASN A 28 3.91 1.74 16.94
N ARG A 29 3.51 2.83 17.61
CA ARG A 29 2.37 2.81 18.56
C ARG A 29 1.03 2.49 17.88
N PHE A 30 0.85 2.93 16.64
CA PHE A 30 -0.32 2.61 15.82
C PHE A 30 0.10 2.45 14.36
N ASN A 31 -0.54 1.52 13.65
CA ASN A 31 -0.37 1.37 12.21
C ASN A 31 -1.73 1.06 11.56
N SER A 32 -1.88 1.47 10.31
CA SER A 32 -3.04 1.13 9.50
C SER A 32 -2.65 0.93 8.05
N LYS A 33 -3.46 0.14 7.34
CA LYS A 33 -3.30 -0.07 5.90
C LYS A 33 -3.79 1.14 5.12
N ILE A 34 -3.04 1.50 4.09
CA ILE A 34 -3.44 2.54 3.13
C ILE A 34 -4.33 1.92 2.07
N LEU A 35 -5.60 2.34 2.03
CA LEU A 35 -6.57 1.90 1.03
C LEU A 35 -6.42 2.66 -0.28
N SER A 36 -6.17 3.97 -0.19
CA SER A 36 -6.00 4.85 -1.36
C SER A 36 -5.11 6.03 -1.03
N ASN A 37 -4.33 6.46 -2.01
CA ASN A 37 -3.55 7.69 -2.01
C ASN A 37 -3.79 8.47 -3.31
N PHE A 38 -4.15 9.74 -3.17
CA PHE A 38 -4.34 10.69 -4.26
C PHE A 38 -3.80 12.06 -3.85
N GLY A 39 -2.65 12.45 -4.42
CA GLY A 39 -1.87 13.59 -3.96
C GLY A 39 -1.45 13.41 -2.50
N ASP A 40 -1.75 14.40 -1.68
CA ASP A 40 -1.53 14.44 -0.23
C ASP A 40 -2.61 13.68 0.56
N LEU A 41 -3.73 13.32 -0.06
CA LEU A 41 -4.84 12.64 0.62
C LEU A 41 -4.56 11.12 0.72
N ILE A 42 -4.69 10.59 1.93
CA ILE A 42 -4.60 9.16 2.24
C ILE A 42 -5.90 8.71 2.91
N ILE A 43 -6.45 7.58 2.44
CA ILE A 43 -7.58 6.88 3.04
C ILE A 43 -7.05 5.63 3.76
N LEU A 44 -7.39 5.47 5.02
CA LEU A 44 -6.97 4.37 5.88
C LEU A 44 -8.08 3.33 6.09
N GLU A 45 -7.65 2.12 6.40
CA GLU A 45 -8.55 1.01 6.77
C GLU A 45 -9.11 1.17 8.18
N ASP A 46 -8.32 1.71 9.10
CA ASP A 46 -8.66 1.88 10.51
C ASP A 46 -8.81 3.36 10.89
N ILE A 47 -9.58 3.60 11.95
CA ILE A 47 -9.71 4.93 12.56
C ILE A 47 -8.48 5.22 13.41
N ILE A 48 -7.92 6.43 13.28
CA ILE A 48 -6.77 6.86 14.08
C ILE A 48 -7.24 7.01 15.54
N PRO A 49 -6.65 6.26 16.49
CA PRO A 49 -7.01 6.35 17.90
C PRO A 49 -6.50 7.68 18.50
N ASP A 50 -7.14 8.15 19.56
CA ASP A 50 -6.83 9.47 20.15
C ASP A 50 -5.36 9.62 20.57
N TYR A 51 -4.74 8.54 21.07
CA TYR A 51 -3.33 8.53 21.49
C TYR A 51 -2.30 8.67 20.34
N ALA A 52 -2.75 8.57 19.09
CA ALA A 52 -1.90 8.67 17.90
C ALA A 52 -2.14 9.96 17.11
N LYS A 53 -3.15 10.76 17.47
CA LYS A 53 -3.54 11.98 16.74
C LYS A 53 -2.56 13.14 16.93
N ASP A 54 -1.75 13.10 17.98
CA ASP A 54 -0.71 14.08 18.30
C ASP A 54 0.65 13.76 17.65
N THR A 55 0.73 12.71 16.85
CA THR A 55 1.95 12.35 16.11
C THR A 55 2.23 13.38 15.02
N GLU A 56 3.35 14.09 15.12
CA GLU A 56 3.78 15.09 14.12
C GLU A 56 4.32 14.46 12.84
N GLU A 57 5.01 13.33 12.95
CA GLU A 57 5.64 12.62 11.84
C GLU A 57 5.20 11.17 11.76
N VAL A 58 4.90 10.72 10.54
CA VAL A 58 4.51 9.33 10.26
C VAL A 58 5.52 8.68 9.33
N LYS A 59 5.70 7.37 9.49
CA LYS A 59 6.41 6.56 8.52
C LYS A 59 5.41 5.91 7.56
N ILE A 60 5.64 6.07 6.27
CA ILE A 60 4.82 5.44 5.23
C ILE A 60 5.64 4.40 4.49
N ILE A 61 5.10 3.20 4.38
CA ILE A 61 5.65 2.09 3.63
C ILE A 61 4.88 1.98 2.31
N ALA A 62 5.60 2.00 1.20
CA ALA A 62 5.02 1.87 -0.13
C ALA A 62 4.26 0.54 -0.31
N GLY A 63 3.15 0.58 -1.03
CA GLY A 63 2.30 -0.59 -1.22
C GLY A 63 2.82 -1.56 -2.27
N CYS A 64 2.69 -2.87 -1.99
CA CYS A 64 2.99 -3.94 -2.94
C CYS A 64 1.67 -4.57 -3.42
N ASP A 65 1.32 -4.32 -4.68
CA ASP A 65 0.13 -4.87 -5.34
C ASP A 65 0.28 -6.36 -5.75
N LYS A 66 1.44 -6.96 -5.44
CA LYS A 66 1.81 -8.34 -5.77
C LYS A 66 1.82 -8.64 -7.27
N ASN A 67 1.93 -7.62 -8.11
CA ASN A 67 2.15 -7.77 -9.53
C ASN A 67 3.66 -7.87 -9.85
N PHE A 68 4.04 -8.67 -10.85
CA PHE A 68 5.44 -8.85 -11.20
C PHE A 68 6.07 -7.58 -11.80
N ILE A 69 5.34 -6.89 -12.69
CA ILE A 69 5.84 -5.71 -13.39
C ILE A 69 6.08 -4.57 -12.39
N SER A 70 5.15 -4.36 -11.45
CA SER A 70 5.32 -3.38 -10.39
C SER A 70 6.45 -3.79 -9.42
N CYS A 71 6.61 -5.07 -9.09
CA CYS A 71 7.73 -5.56 -8.27
C CYS A 71 9.09 -5.21 -8.90
N CYS A 72 9.21 -5.36 -10.21
CA CYS A 72 10.38 -4.94 -10.98
C CYS A 72 10.55 -3.42 -10.97
N ASN A 73 9.54 -2.69 -11.41
CA ASN A 73 9.70 -1.25 -11.72
C ASN A 73 9.72 -0.37 -10.47
N LYS A 74 8.94 -0.73 -9.45
CA LYS A 74 8.79 0.06 -8.23
C LYS A 74 9.81 -0.29 -7.16
N PHE A 75 10.15 -1.57 -7.04
CA PHE A 75 10.99 -2.09 -5.95
C PHE A 75 12.32 -2.67 -6.42
N ASN A 76 12.54 -2.82 -7.74
CA ASN A 76 13.71 -3.49 -8.30
C ASN A 76 13.99 -4.86 -7.67
N ASN A 77 12.92 -5.60 -7.34
CA ASN A 77 13.00 -6.82 -6.52
C ASN A 77 12.52 -8.09 -7.25
N ALA A 78 12.72 -8.13 -8.57
CA ALA A 78 12.31 -9.25 -9.42
C ALA A 78 12.87 -10.61 -8.93
N ILE A 79 14.12 -10.62 -8.44
CA ILE A 79 14.81 -11.83 -7.98
C ILE A 79 14.14 -12.50 -6.77
N ASN A 80 13.42 -11.73 -5.95
CA ASN A 80 12.69 -12.25 -4.79
C ASN A 80 11.17 -12.30 -5.04
N PHE A 81 10.71 -12.24 -6.29
CA PHE A 81 9.30 -12.42 -6.61
C PHE A 81 8.92 -13.90 -6.44
N ARG A 82 7.91 -14.17 -5.60
CA ARG A 82 7.51 -15.53 -5.19
C ARG A 82 6.19 -16.01 -5.82
N GLY A 83 5.75 -15.36 -6.88
CA GLY A 83 4.61 -15.79 -7.69
C GLY A 83 5.05 -16.49 -8.98
N GLU A 84 4.08 -16.82 -9.83
CA GLU A 84 4.31 -17.56 -11.08
C GLU A 84 3.97 -16.68 -12.30
N PRO A 85 4.79 -15.64 -12.61
CA PRO A 85 4.40 -14.58 -13.55
C PRO A 85 4.31 -15.03 -15.02
N LEU A 86 4.90 -16.18 -15.35
CA LEU A 86 4.96 -16.72 -16.70
C LEU A 86 3.98 -17.87 -16.93
N ILE A 87 3.18 -18.26 -15.92
CA ILE A 87 2.13 -19.24 -16.17
C ILE A 87 1.17 -18.64 -17.18
N PRO A 88 1.05 -19.24 -18.38
CA PRO A 88 0.04 -18.81 -19.32
C PRO A 88 -1.31 -18.91 -18.63
N LYS A 89 -2.15 -17.88 -18.75
CA LYS A 89 -3.57 -18.00 -18.42
C LYS A 89 -4.17 -19.03 -19.38
N LYS A 90 -4.04 -20.32 -19.08
CA LYS A 90 -4.62 -21.37 -19.87
C LYS A 90 -6.06 -21.51 -19.42
N ASP A 91 -7.00 -21.43 -20.36
CA ASP A 91 -8.36 -21.89 -20.17
C ASP A 91 -8.28 -23.40 -19.88
N PHE A 92 -8.30 -23.78 -18.60
CA PHE A 92 -8.15 -25.18 -18.16
C PHE A 92 -9.40 -26.03 -18.37
N ILE A 93 -10.37 -25.61 -19.18
CA ILE A 93 -11.61 -26.36 -19.41
C ILE A 93 -11.98 -26.33 -20.89
N ASN A 94 -11.35 -27.18 -21.69
CA ASN A 94 -12.06 -27.80 -22.79
C ASN A 94 -12.62 -29.10 -22.23
N LEU A 95 -13.86 -29.04 -21.72
CA LEU A 95 -14.67 -30.23 -21.54
C LEU A 95 -14.94 -30.78 -22.95
N VAL A 96 -14.27 -31.88 -23.28
CA VAL A 96 -14.75 -32.80 -24.31
C VAL A 96 -15.91 -33.59 -23.70
#